data_AF-A0A6N7H136-F1
#
_entry.id   AF-A0A6N7H136-F1
#
_cell.length_a   1.000
_cell.length_b   1.000
_cell.length_c   1.000
_cell.angle_alpha   90.00
_cell.angle_beta   90.00
_cell.angle_gamma   90.00
#
_symmetry.space_group_name_H-M   'P 1'
#
loop_
_entity.id
_entity.type
_entity.pdbx_description
1 polymer ?
#
loop_
_entity_poly.entity_id
_entity_poly.type
_entity_poly.pdbx_seq_one_letter_code
_entity_poly.pdbx_strand_id
1 'polypeptide(L)'
;MSLPRKGLMQAPEPIPLPDYQRPDRMPSFPAWLASRVASINDVVQPDQITGKHRPAPTLPRSLTFNEAERAMIEDHVLELAAACSRTPARDPEAEGEIVLVLTKMQLALMAAKQNEAGVEARGEAYLAALDDLPPWAVQAAMHAWHRGEAGNDERGRPWDYNWQPSPAALRRVAVGKLCRVTTRADTLRKLLRAEPLIDYSEEHRQEMLQRLSKLMRETFGIPLVGKDGSSRTVGVAPAEGVNCGTEPRHNPA
;
A
#
# COMPACT_ATOMS: atom_id res chain seq x y z
N MET A 1 -25.85 3.60 47.53
CA MET A 1 -25.16 4.31 46.44
C MET A 1 -24.12 3.36 45.85
N SER A 2 -24.47 2.62 44.80
CA SER A 2 -23.55 1.70 44.11
C SER A 2 -22.64 2.49 43.19
N LEU A 3 -21.33 2.44 43.43
CA LEU A 3 -20.35 2.96 42.50
C LEU A 3 -20.44 2.20 41.16
N PRO A 4 -20.35 2.88 40.01
CA PRO A 4 -20.31 2.20 38.72
C PRO A 4 -19.06 1.32 38.66
N ARG A 5 -19.25 0.02 38.37
CA ARG A 5 -18.16 -0.90 38.04
C ARG A 5 -17.33 -0.24 36.94
N LYS A 6 -16.07 0.10 37.25
CA LYS A 6 -15.03 0.36 36.24
C LYS A 6 -15.13 -0.78 35.24
N GLY A 7 -15.57 -0.46 34.02
CA GLY A 7 -15.62 -1.42 32.93
C GLY A 7 -14.26 -2.07 32.84
N LEU A 8 -14.20 -3.38 33.06
CA LEU A 8 -13.02 -4.17 32.77
C LEU A 8 -12.72 -3.90 31.29
N MET A 9 -11.66 -3.12 31.03
CA MET A 9 -11.15 -2.95 29.68
C MET A 9 -10.73 -4.35 29.22
N GLN A 10 -11.61 -5.00 28.45
CA GLN A 10 -11.32 -6.30 27.88
C GLN A 10 -10.05 -6.15 27.05
N ALA A 11 -9.09 -7.03 27.30
CA ALA A 11 -7.86 -7.07 26.50
C ALA A 11 -8.26 -7.16 25.02
N PRO A 12 -7.63 -6.36 24.13
CA PRO A 12 -7.95 -6.43 22.71
C PRO A 12 -7.67 -7.83 22.17
N GLU A 13 -8.49 -8.25 21.20
CA GLU A 13 -8.28 -9.50 20.49
C GLU A 13 -6.88 -9.52 19.84
N PRO A 14 -6.09 -10.60 19.99
CA PRO A 14 -4.74 -10.69 19.46
C PRO A 14 -4.71 -10.63 17.92
N ILE A 15 -3.63 -10.07 17.37
CA ILE A 15 -3.44 -9.98 15.93
C ILE A 15 -2.86 -11.32 15.43
N PRO A 16 -3.57 -12.07 14.58
CA PRO A 16 -3.07 -13.36 14.11
C PRO A 16 -1.84 -13.20 13.22
N LEU A 17 -0.80 -13.99 13.49
CA LEU A 17 0.37 -14.09 12.62
C LEU A 17 0.00 -14.77 11.30
N PRO A 18 0.57 -14.31 10.18
CA PRO A 18 0.32 -14.93 8.89
C PRO A 18 1.07 -16.27 8.77
N ASP A 19 0.44 -17.21 8.09
CA ASP A 19 1.13 -18.38 7.57
C ASP A 19 1.99 -17.94 6.37
N TYR A 20 3.29 -17.77 6.60
CA TYR A 20 4.26 -17.35 5.58
C TYR A 20 4.34 -18.32 4.41
N GLN A 21 3.99 -19.60 4.58
CA GLN A 21 3.99 -20.56 3.47
C GLN A 21 2.76 -20.39 2.57
N ARG A 22 1.73 -19.69 3.05
CA ARG A 22 0.47 -19.44 2.36
C ARG A 22 0.07 -17.97 2.51
N PRO A 23 0.87 -17.01 2.01
CA PRO A 23 0.56 -15.59 2.12
C PRO A 23 -0.69 -15.20 1.32
N ASP A 24 -1.19 -16.10 0.45
CA ASP A 24 -2.48 -15.93 -0.21
C ASP A 24 -3.67 -16.11 0.72
N ARG A 25 -3.48 -16.79 1.85
CA ARG A 25 -4.47 -17.00 2.91
C ARG A 25 -4.16 -16.13 4.13
N MET A 26 -3.75 -14.89 3.87
CA MET A 26 -3.48 -13.89 4.90
C MET A 26 -4.69 -13.76 5.84
N PRO A 27 -4.55 -13.94 7.16
CA PRO A 27 -5.67 -13.79 8.07
C PRO A 27 -6.16 -12.34 8.06
N SER A 28 -7.47 -12.14 8.10
CA SER A 28 -8.05 -10.80 8.27
C SER A 28 -7.59 -10.17 9.59
N PHE A 29 -7.55 -8.85 9.65
CA PHE A 29 -7.31 -8.16 10.92
C PHE A 29 -8.50 -8.38 11.88
N PRO A 30 -8.24 -8.39 13.21
CA PRO A 30 -9.31 -8.28 14.21
C PRO A 30 -10.20 -7.07 13.93
N ALA A 31 -11.48 -7.14 14.30
CA ALA A 31 -12.46 -6.11 13.94
C ALA A 31 -12.05 -4.71 14.41
N TRP A 32 -11.43 -4.60 15.59
CA TRP A 32 -10.93 -3.35 16.15
C TRP A 32 -9.82 -2.72 15.31
N LEU A 33 -8.96 -3.54 14.68
CA LEU A 33 -7.85 -3.07 13.86
C LEU A 33 -8.31 -2.82 12.42
N ALA A 34 -9.18 -3.69 11.90
CA ALA A 34 -9.75 -3.57 10.55
C ALA A 34 -10.51 -2.23 10.37
N SER A 35 -11.30 -1.82 11.35
CA SER A 35 -12.01 -0.53 11.31
C SER A 35 -11.06 0.67 11.24
N ARG A 36 -9.91 0.59 11.91
CA ARG A 36 -8.86 1.63 11.91
C ARG A 36 -8.08 1.65 10.60
N VAL A 37 -7.72 0.48 10.07
CA VAL A 37 -7.14 0.35 8.72
C VAL A 37 -8.06 0.98 7.67
N ALA A 38 -9.38 0.76 7.77
CA ALA A 38 -10.35 1.34 6.84
C ALA A 38 -10.55 2.86 7.02
N SER A 39 -10.21 3.41 8.19
CA SER A 39 -10.43 4.83 8.52
C SER A 39 -9.20 5.71 8.33
N ILE A 40 -8.03 5.12 8.07
CA ILE A 40 -6.79 5.87 7.91
C ILE A 40 -6.81 6.67 6.60
N ASN A 41 -6.50 7.96 6.69
CA ASN A 41 -6.44 8.86 5.54
C ASN A 41 -5.21 9.75 5.62
N ASP A 42 -4.61 10.09 4.46
CA ASP A 42 -3.54 11.08 4.40
C ASP A 42 -4.16 12.47 4.27
N VAL A 43 -3.99 13.30 5.30
CA VAL A 43 -4.56 14.66 5.36
C VAL A 43 -3.44 15.65 5.61
N VAL A 44 -3.54 16.82 4.98
CA VAL A 44 -2.65 17.95 5.28
C VAL A 44 -3.19 18.66 6.52
N GLN A 45 -2.49 18.53 7.64
CA GLN A 45 -2.87 19.16 8.90
C GLN A 45 -1.64 19.81 9.57
N PRO A 46 -1.82 20.79 10.47
CA PRO A 46 -0.71 21.37 11.20
C PRO A 46 -0.07 20.32 12.11
N ASP A 47 1.25 20.18 11.99
CA ASP A 47 2.07 19.38 12.87
C ASP A 47 1.99 19.91 14.31
N GLN A 48 1.77 19.02 15.29
CA GLN A 48 1.55 19.43 16.68
C GLN A 48 2.78 20.10 17.31
N ILE A 49 3.98 19.81 16.79
CA ILE A 49 5.24 20.34 17.31
C ILE A 49 5.61 21.65 16.59
N THR A 50 5.63 21.64 15.26
CA THR A 50 6.13 22.78 14.48
C THR A 50 5.04 23.77 14.04
N GLY A 51 3.76 23.39 14.14
CA GLY A 51 2.62 24.15 13.63
C GLY A 51 2.55 24.24 12.10
N LYS A 52 3.51 23.65 11.38
CA LYS A 52 3.56 23.67 9.91
C LYS A 52 2.62 22.62 9.34
N HIS A 53 1.92 22.97 8.28
CA HIS A 53 1.02 22.04 7.60
C HIS A 53 1.85 21.04 6.78
N ARG A 54 1.65 19.75 7.04
CA ARG A 54 2.31 18.66 6.29
C ARG A 54 1.32 17.52 6.05
N PRO A 55 1.52 16.73 4.98
CA PRO A 55 0.78 15.48 4.84
C PRO A 55 1.17 14.53 5.98
N ALA A 56 0.16 14.01 6.69
CA ALA A 56 0.34 12.99 7.71
C ALA A 56 -0.79 11.96 7.59
N PRO A 57 -0.52 10.67 7.88
CA PRO A 57 -1.59 9.72 8.10
C PRO A 57 -2.38 10.16 9.33
N THR A 58 -3.70 10.11 9.24
CA THR A 58 -4.60 10.54 10.31
C THR A 58 -5.64 9.49 10.63
N LEU A 59 -6.09 9.48 11.88
CA LEU A 59 -7.20 8.67 12.38
C LEU A 59 -8.20 9.57 13.12
N PRO A 60 -9.51 9.28 13.05
CA PRO A 60 -10.48 9.90 13.93
C PRO A 60 -10.07 9.77 15.40
N ARG A 61 -10.29 10.81 16.21
CA ARG A 61 -9.88 10.81 17.63
C ARG A 61 -10.45 9.63 18.42
N SER A 62 -11.68 9.22 18.10
CA SER A 62 -12.35 8.05 18.69
C SER A 62 -11.67 6.70 18.38
N LEU A 63 -10.81 6.67 17.36
CA LEU A 63 -10.10 5.48 16.89
C LEU A 63 -8.60 5.50 17.22
N THR A 64 -8.15 6.45 18.03
CA THR A 64 -6.77 6.48 18.51
C THR A 64 -6.45 5.22 19.34
N PHE A 65 -5.20 4.79 19.29
CA PHE A 65 -4.74 3.59 20.00
C PHE A 65 -4.45 3.91 21.46
N ASN A 66 -4.83 2.99 22.34
CA ASN A 66 -4.24 2.96 23.68
C ASN A 66 -2.84 2.32 23.64
N GLU A 67 -2.11 2.39 24.76
CA GLU A 67 -0.73 1.90 24.86
C GLU A 67 -0.62 0.39 24.59
N ALA A 68 -1.56 -0.41 25.09
CA ALA A 68 -1.56 -1.86 24.89
C ALA A 68 -1.84 -2.26 23.44
N GLU A 69 -2.83 -1.61 22.79
CA GLU A 69 -3.10 -1.79 21.36
C GLU A 69 -1.88 -1.41 20.51
N ARG A 70 -1.21 -0.32 20.87
CA ARG A 70 -0.01 0.15 20.17
C ARG A 70 1.13 -0.85 20.28
N ALA A 71 1.41 -1.34 21.49
CA ALA A 71 2.44 -2.36 21.73
C ALA A 71 2.18 -3.63 20.91
N MET A 72 0.93 -4.12 20.86
CA MET A 72 0.59 -5.29 20.05
C MET A 72 0.82 -5.08 18.55
N ILE A 73 0.55 -3.89 18.02
CA ILE A 73 0.83 -3.58 16.61
C ILE A 73 2.34 -3.49 16.38
N GLU A 74 3.09 -2.88 17.30
CA GLU A 74 4.55 -2.77 17.23
C GLU A 74 5.21 -4.15 17.23
N ASP A 75 4.83 -5.03 18.15
CA ASP A 75 5.32 -6.41 18.24
C ASP A 75 5.03 -7.17 16.93
N HIS A 76 3.80 -7.08 16.43
CA HIS A 76 3.42 -7.73 15.17
C HIS A 76 4.24 -7.18 13.98
N VAL A 77 4.46 -5.87 13.91
CA VAL A 77 5.31 -5.27 12.86
C VAL A 77 6.75 -5.78 12.95
N LEU A 78 7.30 -5.93 14.16
CA LEU A 78 8.63 -6.47 14.38
C LEU A 78 8.73 -7.92 13.92
N GLU A 79 7.74 -8.76 14.24
CA GLU A 79 7.69 -10.16 13.80
C GLU A 79 7.63 -10.29 12.27
N LEU A 80 6.76 -9.50 11.62
CA LEU A 80 6.69 -9.48 10.15
C LEU A 80 8.00 -9.00 9.52
N ALA A 81 8.63 -7.97 10.12
CA ALA A 81 9.90 -7.43 9.63
C ALA A 81 11.03 -8.44 9.79
N ALA A 82 11.11 -9.12 10.93
CA ALA A 82 12.10 -10.17 11.20
C ALA A 82 11.99 -11.28 10.16
N ALA A 83 10.77 -11.78 9.90
CA ALA A 83 10.52 -12.81 8.90
C ALA A 83 10.92 -12.38 7.48
N CYS A 84 10.74 -11.10 7.11
CA CYS A 84 11.14 -10.58 5.81
C CYS A 84 12.65 -10.33 5.70
N SER A 85 13.34 -10.14 6.82
CA SER A 85 14.76 -9.76 6.86
C SER A 85 15.73 -10.94 6.81
N ARG A 86 15.25 -12.18 6.98
CA ARG A 86 16.04 -13.41 6.95
C ARG A 86 16.29 -13.85 5.51
N THR A 87 17.36 -13.35 4.90
CA THR A 87 17.76 -13.60 3.50
C THR A 87 19.15 -14.25 3.44
N PRO A 88 19.51 -14.96 2.35
CA PRO A 88 20.86 -15.51 2.16
C PRO A 88 21.98 -14.48 2.37
N ALA A 89 21.80 -13.25 1.87
CA ALA A 89 22.75 -12.15 2.08
C ALA A 89 23.02 -11.78 3.57
N ARG A 90 22.17 -12.23 4.50
CA ARG A 90 22.23 -11.91 5.94
C ARG A 90 22.34 -13.14 6.84
N ASP A 91 21.91 -14.29 6.37
CA ASP A 91 21.83 -15.55 7.12
C ASP A 91 22.22 -16.73 6.20
N PRO A 92 23.38 -17.38 6.41
CA PRO A 92 23.80 -18.52 5.59
C PRO A 92 22.87 -19.73 5.72
N GLU A 93 22.13 -19.87 6.83
CA GLU A 93 21.13 -20.94 6.96
C GLU A 93 19.97 -20.73 5.97
N ALA A 94 19.64 -19.48 5.65
CA ALA A 94 18.62 -19.15 4.67
C ALA A 94 19.01 -19.61 3.26
N GLU A 95 20.29 -19.54 2.91
CA GLU A 95 20.79 -20.07 1.64
C GLU A 95 20.54 -21.58 1.54
N GLY A 96 20.88 -22.34 2.58
CA GLY A 96 20.66 -23.79 2.64
C GLY A 96 19.17 -24.17 2.50
N GLU A 97 18.26 -23.40 3.10
CA GLU A 97 16.82 -23.59 2.93
C GLU A 97 16.36 -23.33 1.49
N ILE A 98 16.87 -22.29 0.83
CA ILE A 98 16.57 -22.01 -0.58
C ILE A 98 17.11 -23.13 -1.47
N VAL A 99 18.35 -23.59 -1.27
CA VAL A 99 18.92 -24.73 -2.01
C VAL A 99 18.02 -25.96 -1.87
N LEU A 100 17.52 -26.25 -0.66
CA LEU A 100 16.59 -27.37 -0.45
C LEU A 100 15.29 -27.22 -1.25
N VAL A 101 14.72 -26.01 -1.33
CA VAL A 101 13.53 -25.72 -2.14
C VAL A 101 13.82 -25.92 -3.63
N LEU A 102 14.97 -25.44 -4.12
CA LEU A 102 15.38 -25.57 -5.51
C LEU A 102 15.63 -27.03 -5.89
N THR A 103 16.28 -27.82 -5.04
CA THR A 103 16.49 -29.25 -5.26
C THR A 103 15.17 -30.00 -5.37
N LYS A 104 14.19 -29.71 -4.49
CA LYS A 104 12.85 -30.29 -4.58
C LYS A 104 12.15 -29.93 -5.89
N MET A 105 12.24 -28.67 -6.32
CA MET A 105 11.70 -28.22 -7.61
C MET A 105 12.34 -29.00 -8.77
N GLN A 106 13.66 -29.13 -8.78
CA GLN A 106 14.40 -29.78 -9.85
C GLN A 106 14.06 -31.27 -9.97
N LEU A 107 13.81 -31.95 -8.84
CA LEU A 107 13.38 -33.35 -8.82
C LEU A 107 11.92 -33.53 -9.23
N ALA A 108 11.05 -32.57 -8.93
CA ALA A 108 9.61 -32.67 -9.17
C ALA A 108 9.19 -32.29 -10.60
N LEU A 109 9.93 -31.39 -11.27
CA LEU A 109 9.57 -30.85 -12.57
C LEU A 109 10.54 -31.31 -13.66
N MET A 110 10.02 -31.53 -14.87
CA MET A 110 10.85 -31.91 -15.99
C MET A 110 11.94 -30.85 -16.26
N ALA A 111 13.20 -31.28 -16.21
CA ALA A 111 14.33 -30.51 -16.69
C ALA A 111 14.67 -30.97 -18.11
N ALA A 112 15.20 -30.06 -18.93
CA ALA A 112 15.99 -30.49 -20.08
C ALA A 112 17.14 -31.40 -19.59
N LYS A 113 17.58 -32.37 -20.40
CA LYS A 113 18.77 -33.18 -20.04
C LYS A 113 19.94 -32.24 -19.76
N GLN A 114 20.49 -32.28 -18.55
CA GLN A 114 21.64 -31.46 -18.14
C GLN A 114 22.80 -32.35 -17.75
N ASN A 115 24.02 -31.93 -18.10
CA ASN A 115 25.25 -32.45 -17.52
C ASN A 115 25.46 -31.81 -16.14
N GLU A 116 26.40 -32.34 -15.36
CA GLU A 116 26.72 -31.86 -14.00
C GLU A 116 27.03 -30.36 -13.97
N ALA A 117 27.90 -29.89 -14.87
CA ALA A 117 28.23 -28.45 -15.00
C ALA A 117 26.99 -27.58 -15.31
N GLY A 118 26.02 -28.10 -16.06
CA GLY A 118 24.78 -27.38 -16.35
C GLY A 118 23.84 -27.28 -15.14
N VAL A 119 23.85 -28.28 -14.25
CA VAL A 119 23.09 -28.26 -13.00
C VAL A 119 23.71 -27.26 -12.02
N GLU A 120 25.04 -27.25 -11.90
CA GLU A 120 25.79 -26.31 -11.05
C GLU A 120 25.56 -24.86 -11.48
N ALA A 121 25.82 -24.54 -12.75
CA ALA A 121 25.63 -23.18 -13.29
C ALA A 121 24.18 -22.69 -13.13
N ARG A 122 23.20 -23.62 -13.22
CA ARG A 122 21.80 -23.29 -12.99
C ARG A 122 21.50 -23.03 -11.51
N GLY A 123 22.09 -23.82 -10.60
CA GLY A 123 22.00 -23.60 -9.16
C GLY A 123 22.52 -22.21 -8.79
N GLU A 124 23.71 -21.85 -9.27
CA GLU A 124 24.30 -20.52 -9.08
C GLU A 124 23.39 -19.41 -9.61
N ALA A 125 22.81 -19.59 -10.80
CA ALA A 125 21.89 -18.62 -11.39
C ALA A 125 20.62 -18.41 -10.54
N TYR A 126 20.08 -19.46 -9.89
CA TYR A 126 18.97 -19.31 -8.96
C TYR A 126 19.39 -18.60 -7.67
N LEU A 127 20.53 -18.98 -7.08
CA LEU A 127 21.01 -18.34 -5.84
C LEU A 127 21.27 -16.85 -6.07
N ALA A 128 21.93 -16.48 -7.17
CA ALA A 128 22.12 -15.08 -7.55
C ALA A 128 20.79 -14.34 -7.75
N ALA A 129 19.76 -15.01 -8.27
CA ALA A 129 18.44 -14.42 -8.46
C ALA A 129 17.58 -14.33 -7.18
N LEU A 130 17.94 -15.03 -6.10
CA LEU A 130 17.12 -15.17 -4.89
C LEU A 130 17.82 -14.68 -3.60
N ASP A 131 19.04 -14.15 -3.70
CA ASP A 131 19.92 -13.77 -2.58
C ASP A 131 19.30 -12.76 -1.58
N ASP A 132 18.43 -11.88 -2.04
CA ASP A 132 17.72 -10.88 -1.23
C ASP A 132 16.30 -11.31 -0.82
N LEU A 133 15.91 -12.56 -1.06
CA LEU A 133 14.58 -13.06 -0.73
C LEU A 133 14.62 -14.02 0.45
N PRO A 134 13.61 -14.00 1.34
CA PRO A 134 13.56 -14.94 2.43
C PRO A 134 13.12 -16.35 1.95
N PRO A 135 13.62 -17.44 2.56
CA PRO A 135 13.32 -18.80 2.11
C PRO A 135 11.84 -19.13 2.05
N TRP A 136 11.05 -18.62 3.00
CA TRP A 136 9.60 -18.83 3.02
C TRP A 136 8.92 -18.26 1.77
N ALA A 137 9.40 -17.14 1.22
CA ALA A 137 8.80 -16.51 0.04
C ALA A 137 9.08 -17.35 -1.22
N VAL A 138 10.30 -17.89 -1.32
CA VAL A 138 10.68 -18.83 -2.38
C VAL A 138 9.87 -20.12 -2.28
N GLN A 139 9.72 -20.67 -1.08
CA GLN A 139 8.90 -21.86 -0.85
C GLN A 139 7.43 -21.62 -1.21
N ALA A 140 6.85 -20.49 -0.78
CA ALA A 140 5.48 -20.11 -1.11
C ALA A 140 5.28 -19.90 -2.63
N ALA A 141 6.29 -19.35 -3.32
CA ALA A 141 6.28 -19.23 -4.77
C ALA A 141 6.28 -20.60 -5.45
N MET A 142 7.10 -21.54 -4.99
CA MET A 142 7.11 -22.91 -5.51
C MET A 142 5.80 -23.65 -5.26
N HIS A 143 5.19 -23.48 -4.08
CA HIS A 143 3.86 -24.02 -3.80
C HIS A 143 2.79 -23.43 -4.73
N ALA A 144 2.87 -22.14 -5.08
CA ALA A 144 1.97 -21.54 -6.06
C ALA A 144 2.22 -22.09 -7.47
N TRP A 145 3.49 -22.30 -7.86
CA TRP A 145 3.87 -22.88 -9.14
C TRP A 145 3.29 -24.30 -9.31
N HIS A 146 3.50 -25.18 -8.33
CA HIS A 146 2.98 -26.54 -8.38
C HIS A 146 1.45 -26.63 -8.40
N ARG A 147 0.75 -25.60 -7.91
CA ARG A 147 -0.71 -25.51 -7.97
C ARG A 147 -1.25 -24.87 -9.25
N GLY A 148 -0.37 -24.36 -10.13
CA GLY A 148 -0.79 -23.60 -11.30
C GLY A 148 -1.33 -22.19 -10.97
N GLU A 149 -0.98 -21.65 -9.80
CA GLU A 149 -1.52 -20.38 -9.27
C GLU A 149 -0.48 -19.23 -9.30
N ALA A 150 0.58 -19.35 -10.09
CA ALA A 150 1.62 -18.31 -10.19
C ALA A 150 1.25 -17.13 -11.12
N GLY A 151 0.06 -17.15 -11.71
CA GLY A 151 -0.47 -16.08 -12.55
C GLY A 151 0.00 -16.16 -14.00
N ASN A 152 0.38 -15.01 -14.55
CA ASN A 152 0.73 -14.85 -15.97
C ASN A 152 2.22 -14.49 -16.15
N ASP A 153 2.74 -14.83 -17.33
CA ASP A 153 4.06 -14.47 -17.82
C ASP A 153 4.19 -12.97 -18.16
N GLU A 154 5.39 -12.56 -18.56
CA GLU A 154 5.70 -11.18 -18.97
C GLU A 154 4.87 -10.68 -20.14
N ARG A 155 4.28 -11.60 -20.90
CA ARG A 155 3.45 -11.33 -22.08
C ARG A 155 1.97 -11.43 -21.75
N GLY A 156 1.61 -11.57 -20.47
CA GLY A 156 0.22 -11.69 -20.02
C GLY A 156 -0.43 -13.04 -20.29
N ARG A 157 0.34 -14.07 -20.66
CA ARG A 157 -0.17 -15.43 -20.92
C ARG A 157 -0.02 -16.30 -19.69
N PRO A 158 -0.89 -17.31 -19.47
CA PRO A 158 -0.69 -18.27 -18.40
C PRO A 158 0.68 -18.96 -18.51
N TRP A 159 1.35 -19.16 -17.37
CA TRP A 159 2.60 -19.92 -17.34
C TRP A 159 2.39 -21.37 -17.77
N ASP A 160 3.41 -21.96 -18.42
CA ASP A 160 3.47 -23.40 -18.61
C ASP A 160 4.10 -24.05 -17.36
N TYR A 161 3.24 -24.58 -16.50
CA TYR A 161 3.63 -25.18 -15.21
C TYR A 161 4.30 -26.55 -15.32
N ASN A 162 4.36 -27.14 -16.52
CA ASN A 162 5.07 -28.41 -16.73
C ASN A 162 6.60 -28.25 -16.65
N TRP A 163 7.08 -27.03 -16.88
CA TRP A 163 8.50 -26.71 -16.87
C TRP A 163 8.90 -26.00 -15.58
N GLN A 164 10.17 -26.16 -15.25
CA GLN A 164 10.79 -25.38 -14.18
C GLN A 164 10.77 -23.88 -14.55
N PRO A 165 10.37 -22.99 -13.63
CA PRO A 165 10.44 -21.55 -13.86
C PRO A 165 11.89 -21.13 -14.10
N SER A 166 12.15 -20.16 -14.97
CA SER A 166 13.48 -19.53 -15.03
C SER A 166 13.80 -18.85 -13.69
N PRO A 167 15.09 -18.62 -13.35
CA PRO A 167 15.46 -17.89 -12.14
C PRO A 167 14.72 -16.55 -11.98
N ALA A 168 14.61 -15.78 -13.06
CA ALA A 168 13.87 -14.52 -13.08
C ALA A 168 12.35 -14.69 -12.86
N ALA A 169 11.74 -15.73 -13.44
CA ALA A 169 10.32 -16.02 -13.25
C ALA A 169 10.03 -16.41 -11.79
N LEU A 170 10.85 -17.31 -11.21
CA LEU A 170 10.70 -17.71 -9.81
C LEU A 170 10.87 -16.51 -8.87
N ARG A 171 11.88 -15.67 -9.10
CA ARG A 171 12.08 -14.42 -8.37
C ARG A 171 10.84 -13.54 -8.40
N ARG A 172 10.25 -13.31 -9.58
CA ARG A 172 9.05 -12.46 -9.70
C ARG A 172 7.89 -12.99 -8.85
N VAL A 173 7.63 -14.30 -8.91
CA VAL A 173 6.55 -14.92 -8.13
C VAL A 173 6.84 -14.78 -6.63
N ALA A 174 8.08 -15.03 -6.20
CA ALA A 174 8.50 -14.91 -4.80
C ALA A 174 8.44 -13.47 -4.28
N VAL A 175 8.83 -12.47 -5.07
CA VAL A 175 8.64 -11.04 -4.74
C VAL A 175 7.16 -10.72 -4.54
N GLY A 176 6.27 -11.28 -5.36
CA GLY A 176 4.83 -11.12 -5.17
C GLY A 176 4.33 -11.68 -3.82
N LYS A 177 4.91 -12.80 -3.36
CA LYS A 177 4.61 -13.38 -2.04
C LYS A 177 5.16 -12.51 -0.90
N LEU A 178 6.40 -12.03 -1.04
CA LEU A 178 7.02 -11.10 -0.09
C LEU A 178 6.21 -9.81 0.06
N CYS A 179 5.80 -9.23 -1.07
CA CYS A 179 5.07 -7.96 -1.13
C CYS A 179 3.77 -7.98 -0.30
N ARG A 180 3.07 -9.12 -0.23
CA ARG A 180 1.85 -9.26 0.58
C ARG A 180 2.12 -9.09 2.08
N VAL A 181 3.23 -9.65 2.56
CA VAL A 181 3.63 -9.56 3.97
C VAL A 181 4.19 -8.16 4.27
N THR A 182 5.03 -7.62 3.40
CA THR A 182 5.60 -6.27 3.59
C THR A 182 4.53 -5.19 3.54
N THR A 183 3.55 -5.27 2.62
CA THR A 183 2.43 -4.33 2.54
C THR A 183 1.59 -4.34 3.81
N ARG A 184 1.40 -5.52 4.43
CA ARG A 184 0.72 -5.63 5.73
C ARG A 184 1.52 -4.89 6.81
N ALA A 185 2.83 -5.14 6.90
CA ALA A 185 3.70 -4.45 7.85
C ALA A 185 3.70 -2.93 7.63
N ASP A 186 3.73 -2.47 6.38
CA ASP A 186 3.72 -1.04 6.05
C ASP A 186 2.38 -0.37 6.37
N THR A 187 1.26 -1.09 6.16
CA THR A 187 -0.06 -0.62 6.57
C THR A 187 -0.12 -0.40 8.09
N LEU A 188 0.44 -1.34 8.86
CA LEU A 188 0.49 -1.24 10.32
C LEU A 188 1.45 -0.15 10.81
N ARG A 189 2.62 0.02 10.16
CA ARG A 189 3.53 1.15 10.43
C ARG A 189 2.87 2.48 10.13
N LYS A 190 2.07 2.56 9.04
CA LYS A 190 1.30 3.75 8.70
C LYS A 190 0.30 4.09 9.80
N LEU A 191 -0.39 3.09 10.34
CA LEU A 191 -1.30 3.25 11.49
C LEU A 191 -0.57 3.72 12.75
N LEU A 192 0.60 3.16 13.08
CA LEU A 192 1.39 3.60 14.24
C LEU A 192 1.86 5.06 14.14
N ARG A 193 2.09 5.53 12.91
CA ARG A 193 2.43 6.93 12.61
C ARG A 193 1.20 7.85 12.53
N ALA A 194 -0.01 7.29 12.56
CA ALA A 194 -1.21 8.07 12.36
C ALA A 194 -1.47 9.02 13.55
N GLU A 195 -1.70 10.28 13.21
CA GLU A 195 -2.02 11.32 14.17
C GLU A 195 -3.54 11.48 14.33
N PRO A 196 -4.03 11.93 15.50
CA PRO A 196 -5.44 12.26 15.63
C PRO A 196 -5.82 13.36 14.64
N LEU A 197 -6.91 13.15 13.91
CA LEU A 197 -7.48 14.15 13.02
C LEU A 197 -7.87 15.40 13.83
N ILE A 198 -7.53 16.57 13.29
CA ILE A 198 -7.94 17.84 13.84
C ILE A 198 -9.31 18.20 13.26
N ASP A 199 -10.34 18.04 14.09
CA ASP A 199 -11.69 18.45 13.73
C ASP A 199 -11.85 19.96 13.95
N TYR A 200 -12.09 20.70 12.88
CA TYR A 200 -12.45 22.12 12.96
C TYR A 200 -13.94 22.26 13.23
N SER A 201 -14.32 23.17 14.15
CA SER A 201 -15.72 23.51 14.40
C SER A 201 -16.33 24.16 13.16
N GLU A 202 -17.66 24.07 13.01
CA GLU A 202 -18.33 24.64 11.84
C GLU A 202 -18.18 26.17 11.82
N GLU A 203 -18.22 26.82 12.98
CA GLU A 203 -17.98 28.27 13.11
C GLU A 203 -16.59 28.64 12.59
N HIS A 204 -15.56 27.86 12.94
CA HIS A 204 -14.20 28.08 12.48
C HIS A 204 -14.07 27.90 10.97
N ARG A 205 -14.73 26.89 10.40
CA ARG A 205 -14.75 26.68 8.94
C ARG A 205 -15.41 27.85 8.22
N GLN A 206 -16.55 28.33 8.71
CA GLN A 206 -17.23 29.49 8.13
C GLN A 206 -16.34 30.75 8.20
N GLU A 207 -15.66 30.97 9.31
CA GLU A 207 -14.71 32.08 9.45
C GLU A 207 -13.55 31.98 8.43
N MET A 208 -12.96 30.79 8.27
CA MET A 208 -11.88 30.58 7.30
C MET A 208 -12.36 30.75 5.85
N LEU A 209 -13.57 30.28 5.52
CA LEU A 209 -14.18 30.50 4.20
C LEU A 209 -14.40 31.98 3.92
N GLN A 210 -14.87 32.75 4.90
CA GLN A 210 -15.02 34.20 4.77
C GLN A 210 -13.68 34.89 4.53
N ARG A 211 -12.64 34.54 5.31
CA ARG A 211 -11.27 35.07 5.13
C ARG A 211 -10.71 34.73 3.75
N LEU A 212 -10.85 33.48 3.30
CA LEU A 212 -10.43 33.06 1.97
C LEU A 212 -11.18 33.83 0.87
N SER A 213 -12.49 34.02 1.02
CA SER A 213 -13.30 34.79 0.06
C SER A 213 -12.88 36.25 -0.04
N LYS A 214 -12.42 36.83 1.07
CA LYS A 214 -11.90 38.20 1.12
C LYS A 214 -10.57 38.28 0.39
N LEU A 215 -9.63 37.37 0.69
CA LEU A 215 -8.33 37.31 0.03
C LEU A 215 -8.44 37.05 -1.48
N MET A 216 -9.34 36.17 -1.89
CA MET A 216 -9.59 35.88 -3.32
C MET A 216 -10.10 37.12 -4.07
N ARG A 217 -11.02 37.89 -3.47
CA ARG A 217 -11.49 39.16 -4.04
C ARG A 217 -10.37 40.19 -4.12
N GLU A 218 -9.57 40.33 -3.07
CA GLU A 218 -8.48 41.32 -2.99
C GLU A 218 -7.33 40.99 -3.96
N THR A 219 -6.99 39.72 -4.11
CA THR A 219 -5.81 39.28 -4.88
C THR A 219 -6.12 39.09 -6.36
N PHE A 220 -7.32 38.55 -6.67
CA PHE A 220 -7.64 38.14 -8.04
C PHE A 220 -8.80 38.92 -8.65
N GLY A 221 -9.52 39.76 -7.89
CA GLY A 221 -10.69 40.48 -8.39
C GLY A 221 -11.86 39.56 -8.78
N ILE A 222 -11.79 38.26 -8.47
CA ILE A 222 -12.81 37.26 -8.80
C ILE A 222 -13.72 37.08 -7.59
N PRO A 223 -15.01 37.46 -7.65
CA PRO A 223 -15.97 37.06 -6.63
C PRO A 223 -16.21 35.55 -6.72
N LEU A 224 -16.03 34.83 -5.60
CA LEU A 224 -16.47 33.44 -5.49
C LEU A 224 -17.99 33.41 -5.63
N VAL A 225 -18.46 32.81 -6.72
CA VAL A 225 -19.88 32.62 -7.01
C VAL A 225 -20.49 31.80 -5.88
N GLY A 226 -21.44 32.40 -5.14
CA GLY A 226 -22.24 31.69 -4.14
C GLY A 226 -23.03 30.54 -4.78
N LYS A 227 -23.46 29.57 -3.96
CA LYS A 227 -24.20 28.35 -4.36
C LYS A 227 -25.46 28.58 -5.22
N ASP A 228 -25.83 29.83 -5.45
CA ASP A 228 -27.08 30.29 -6.03
C ASP A 228 -26.95 30.56 -7.55
N GLY A 229 -25.76 30.47 -8.14
CA GLY A 229 -25.54 30.55 -9.59
C GLY A 229 -25.94 31.88 -10.26
N SER A 230 -26.32 32.91 -9.50
CA SER A 230 -26.80 34.18 -10.06
C SER A 230 -25.64 35.17 -10.26
N SER A 231 -24.96 35.03 -11.40
CA SER A 231 -24.10 36.09 -11.95
C SER A 231 -24.98 37.18 -12.55
N ARG A 232 -25.30 38.22 -11.77
CA ARG A 232 -25.86 39.47 -12.30
C ARG A 232 -24.69 40.33 -12.79
N THR A 233 -24.34 40.19 -14.06
CA THR A 233 -23.47 41.14 -14.75
C THR A 233 -24.21 42.46 -14.90
N VAL A 234 -23.76 43.48 -14.16
CA VAL A 234 -24.16 44.87 -14.39
C VAL A 234 -23.52 45.32 -15.70
N GLY A 235 -24.36 45.86 -16.59
CA GLY A 235 -24.08 46.07 -18.00
C GLY A 235 -22.89 46.98 -18.29
N VAL A 236 -22.11 46.56 -19.28
CA VAL A 236 -21.27 47.44 -20.09
C VAL A 236 -21.80 47.30 -21.51
N ALA A 237 -22.34 48.40 -22.04
CA ALA A 237 -22.84 48.48 -23.40
C ALA A 237 -21.68 48.26 -24.40
N PRO A 238 -21.87 47.48 -25.48
CA PRO A 238 -20.85 47.36 -26.52
C PRO A 238 -20.88 48.62 -27.38
N ALA A 239 -19.73 49.28 -27.47
CA ALA A 239 -19.46 50.33 -28.43
C ALA A 239 -19.48 49.76 -29.86
N GLU A 240 -20.03 50.57 -30.76
CA GLU A 240 -20.20 50.30 -32.18
C GLU A 240 -18.86 49.99 -32.89
N GLY A 241 -18.93 48.98 -33.77
CA GLY A 241 -18.25 48.98 -35.06
C GLY A 241 -16.77 48.59 -35.09
N VAL A 242 -16.50 47.34 -35.49
CA VAL A 242 -15.54 47.07 -36.58
C VAL A 242 -16.05 45.87 -37.38
N ASN A 243 -16.29 46.16 -38.66
CA ASN A 243 -16.67 45.26 -39.73
C ASN A 243 -15.42 44.52 -40.23
N CYS A 244 -15.39 43.18 -40.17
CA CYS A 244 -14.37 42.36 -40.83
C CYS A 244 -14.98 41.07 -41.40
N GLY A 245 -15.30 41.14 -42.70
CA GLY A 245 -14.93 40.12 -43.69
C GLY A 245 -15.34 38.68 -43.44
N THR A 246 -16.51 38.32 -43.98
CA THR A 246 -16.84 36.96 -44.40
C THR A 246 -16.01 36.56 -45.63
N GLU A 247 -15.24 35.47 -45.54
CA GLU A 247 -14.97 34.61 -46.69
C GLU A 247 -15.01 33.12 -46.29
N PRO A 248 -15.66 32.25 -47.08
CA PRO A 248 -15.76 30.82 -46.83
C PRO A 248 -14.71 30.04 -47.63
N ARG A 249 -14.03 29.05 -47.02
CA ARG A 249 -13.31 27.98 -47.73
C ARG A 249 -13.42 26.68 -46.93
N HIS A 250 -14.23 25.75 -47.42
CA HIS A 250 -13.84 24.57 -48.20
C HIS A 250 -13.26 23.42 -47.37
N ASN A 251 -14.11 22.41 -47.13
CA ASN A 251 -13.72 21.04 -46.82
C ASN A 251 -13.01 20.42 -48.04
N PRO A 252 -12.05 19.52 -47.78
CA PRO A 252 -12.01 18.27 -48.52
C PRO A 252 -11.93 17.05 -47.58
N ALA A 253 -12.66 16.02 -48.04
CA ALA A 253 -12.62 14.57 -47.79
C ALA A 253 -11.73 14.01 -46.66
#